data_AF-A0A0F2R880-F1
#
_entry.id   AF-A0A0F2R880-F1
#
_cell.length_a   1.000
_cell.length_b   1.000
_cell.length_c   1.000
_cell.angle_alpha   90.00
_cell.angle_beta   90.00
_cell.angle_gamma   90.00
#
_symmetry.space_group_name_H-M   'P 1'
#
loop_
_entity.id
_entity.type
_entity.pdbx_description
1 polymer ?
#
loop_
_entity_poly.entity_id
_entity_poly.type
_entity_poly.pdbx_seq_one_letter_code
_entity_poly.pdbx_strand_id
1 'polypeptide(L)'
;MRLPPPSVQAGNLQRGMAVLRWLDKATARVRTFEVAVNQTTTINTLEFIVRACLERPPEEPPESAAFLDVWERKPGEPVSEVFRGWMFASSPAVSAMEHPVYDLWVLSCKDATSEAPAAPAE
;
A
#
# COMPACT_ATOMS: atom_id res chain seq x y z
N MET A 1 -36.02 31.52 2.55
CA MET A 1 -34.70 30.96 2.91
C MET A 1 -34.36 29.90 1.87
N ARG A 2 -33.36 30.13 1.01
CA ARG A 2 -32.87 29.11 0.06
C ARG A 2 -31.95 28.17 0.85
N LEU A 3 -32.32 26.90 0.96
CA LEU A 3 -31.42 25.86 1.45
C LEU A 3 -30.24 25.75 0.48
N PRO A 4 -28.98 25.74 0.95
CA PRO A 4 -27.86 25.36 0.10
C PRO A 4 -28.05 23.90 -0.36
N PRO A 5 -27.70 23.55 -1.62
CA PRO A 5 -27.73 22.16 -2.06
C PRO A 5 -26.76 21.33 -1.21
N PRO A 6 -27.04 20.03 -0.97
CA PRO A 6 -26.08 19.17 -0.31
C PRO A 6 -24.79 19.17 -1.14
N SER A 7 -23.70 19.61 -0.52
CA SER A 7 -22.37 19.54 -1.11
C SER A 7 -22.13 18.09 -1.49
N VAL A 8 -21.98 17.79 -2.78
CA VAL A 8 -21.47 16.51 -3.25
C VAL A 8 -20.04 16.44 -2.75
N GLN A 9 -19.82 15.83 -1.59
CA GLN A 9 -18.48 15.48 -1.16
C GLN A 9 -18.04 14.33 -2.05
N ALA A 10 -17.18 14.63 -3.02
CA ALA A 10 -16.47 13.62 -3.77
C ALA A 10 -15.55 12.89 -2.77
N GLY A 11 -16.03 11.77 -2.24
CA GLY A 11 -15.24 10.92 -1.35
C GLY A 11 -14.22 10.14 -2.17
N ASN A 12 -13.06 9.84 -1.58
CA ASN A 12 -12.09 8.94 -2.20
C ASN A 12 -12.75 7.59 -2.54
N LEU A 13 -12.43 7.06 -3.71
CA LEU A 13 -12.87 5.76 -4.18
C LEU A 13 -12.08 4.67 -3.43
N GLN A 14 -12.78 3.78 -2.72
CA GLN A 14 -12.13 2.62 -2.10
C GLN A 14 -11.84 1.56 -3.15
N ARG A 15 -10.61 1.07 -3.14
CA ARG A 15 -10.11 0.06 -4.07
C ARG A 15 -9.69 -1.19 -3.33
N GLY A 16 -9.95 -2.34 -3.93
CA GLY A 16 -9.68 -3.65 -3.32
C GLY A 16 -8.25 -4.15 -3.47
N MET A 17 -7.41 -3.45 -4.25
CA MET A 17 -6.04 -3.87 -4.54
C MET A 17 -5.10 -2.67 -4.61
N ALA A 18 -3.89 -2.82 -4.06
CA ALA A 18 -2.81 -1.86 -4.17
C ALA A 18 -1.71 -2.40 -5.07
N VAL A 19 -1.15 -1.53 -5.91
CA VAL A 19 0.07 -1.80 -6.67
C VAL A 19 1.22 -1.19 -5.89
N LEU A 20 2.14 -2.04 -5.44
CA LEU A 20 3.29 -1.65 -4.64
C LEU A 20 4.58 -1.93 -5.39
N ARG A 21 5.58 -1.09 -5.15
CA ARG A 21 6.94 -1.28 -5.63
C ARG A 21 7.88 -1.51 -4.46
N TRP A 22 8.73 -2.51 -4.60
CA TRP A 22 9.74 -2.89 -3.62
C TRP A 22 11.13 -2.77 -4.24
N LEU A 23 12.08 -2.30 -3.44
CA LEU A 23 13.50 -2.22 -3.77
C LEU A 23 14.31 -2.91 -2.66
N ASP A 24 15.18 -3.81 -3.08
CA ASP A 24 16.31 -4.26 -2.27
C ASP A 24 17.52 -3.36 -2.57
N LYS A 25 17.90 -2.54 -1.58
CA LYS A 25 19.01 -1.59 -1.65
C LYS A 25 20.37 -2.30 -1.69
N ALA A 26 20.46 -3.52 -1.13
CA ALA A 26 21.70 -4.29 -1.13
C ALA A 26 21.99 -4.92 -2.50
N THR A 27 20.95 -5.37 -3.21
CA THR A 27 21.10 -6.00 -4.54
C THR A 27 20.69 -5.12 -5.72
N ALA A 28 20.21 -3.90 -5.45
CA ALA A 28 19.65 -2.97 -6.43
C ALA A 28 18.50 -3.58 -7.27
N ARG A 29 17.76 -4.55 -6.71
CA ARG A 29 16.65 -5.22 -7.40
C ARG A 29 15.33 -4.54 -7.09
N VAL A 30 14.59 -4.19 -8.14
CA VAL A 30 13.25 -3.59 -8.04
C VAL A 30 12.21 -4.58 -8.53
N ARG A 31 11.11 -4.71 -7.79
CA ARG A 31 9.94 -5.51 -8.19
C ARG A 31 8.67 -4.71 -7.96
N THR A 32 7.68 -4.92 -8.82
CA THR A 32 6.32 -4.38 -8.65
C THR A 32 5.39 -5.57 -8.49
N PHE A 33 4.45 -5.47 -7.55
CA PHE A 33 3.49 -6.53 -7.28
C PHE A 33 2.17 -5.93 -6.82
N GLU A 34 1.12 -6.75 -6.90
CA GLU A 34 -0.23 -6.37 -6.59
C GLU A 34 -0.66 -7.11 -5.33
N VAL A 35 -1.24 -6.38 -4.38
CA VAL A 35 -1.64 -6.93 -3.08
C VAL A 35 -3.09 -6.59 -2.83
N ALA A 36 -3.89 -7.60 -2.51
CA ALA A 36 -5.27 -7.38 -2.11
C ALA A 36 -5.31 -6.70 -0.74
N VAL A 37 -6.28 -5.80 -0.56
CA VAL A 37 -6.51 -5.17 0.74
C VAL A 37 -6.87 -6.25 1.77
N ASN A 38 -6.30 -6.12 2.96
CA ASN A 38 -6.36 -7.07 4.09
C ASN A 38 -5.70 -8.44 3.85
N GLN A 39 -4.87 -8.58 2.80
CA GLN A 39 -4.04 -9.76 2.61
C GLN A 39 -2.64 -9.55 3.20
N THR A 40 -2.17 -10.51 4.00
CA THR A 40 -0.78 -10.54 4.46
C THR A 40 0.12 -11.00 3.33
N THR A 41 1.15 -10.21 3.04
CA THR A 41 2.18 -10.54 2.06
C THR A 41 3.55 -10.55 2.74
N THR A 42 4.35 -11.56 2.43
CA THR A 42 5.71 -11.71 2.96
C THR A 42 6.70 -11.76 1.82
N ILE A 43 7.75 -10.93 1.91
CA ILE A 43 8.85 -10.87 0.94
C ILE A 43 10.17 -10.82 1.73
N ASN A 44 10.97 -11.88 1.59
CA ASN A 44 12.18 -12.08 2.40
C ASN A 44 11.86 -12.02 3.90
N THR A 45 12.41 -11.03 4.61
CA THR A 45 12.18 -10.79 6.04
C THR A 45 11.10 -9.76 6.31
N LEU A 46 10.55 -9.10 5.29
CA LEU A 46 9.44 -8.15 5.46
C LEU A 46 8.09 -8.85 5.35
N GLU A 47 7.18 -8.49 6.25
CA GLU A 47 5.80 -8.92 6.28
C GLU A 47 4.93 -7.67 6.34
N PHE A 48 3.91 -7.55 5.49
CA PHE A 48 3.07 -6.35 5.47
C PHE A 48 1.63 -6.65 5.04
N ILE A 49 0.74 -5.73 5.41
CA ILE A 49 -0.69 -5.75 5.07
C ILE A 49 -1.09 -4.36 4.57
N VAL A 50 -1.78 -4.33 3.43
CA VAL A 50 -2.50 -3.13 2.96
C VAL A 50 -3.85 -3.08 3.67
N ARG A 51 -4.07 -2.12 4.57
CA ARG A 51 -5.34 -2.00 5.33
C ARG A 51 -6.42 -1.24 4.56
N ALA A 52 -6.00 -0.29 3.74
CA ALA A 52 -6.89 0.52 2.91
C ALA A 52 -6.14 0.96 1.65
N CYS A 53 -6.87 1.05 0.53
CA CYS A 53 -6.39 1.66 -0.70
C CYS A 53 -7.45 2.63 -1.20
N LEU A 54 -7.07 3.90 -1.32
CA LEU A 54 -7.93 5.01 -1.71
C LEU A 54 -7.41 5.64 -3.00
N GLU A 55 -8.30 5.87 -3.94
CA GLU A 55 -8.01 6.60 -5.17
C GLU A 55 -8.87 7.86 -5.21
N ARG A 56 -8.29 8.99 -5.63
CA ARG A 56 -9.07 10.20 -5.87
C ARG A 56 -9.97 10.03 -7.09
N PRO A 57 -11.18 10.61 -7.07
CA PRO A 57 -12.08 10.59 -8.22
C PRO A 57 -11.46 11.34 -9.41
N PRO A 58 -11.84 11.01 -10.65
CA PRO A 58 -11.23 11.56 -11.86
C PRO A 58 -11.44 13.06 -12.05
N GLU A 59 -12.41 13.67 -11.37
CA GLU A 59 -12.64 15.11 -11.35
C GLU A 59 -11.60 15.88 -10.51
N GLU A 60 -10.80 15.18 -9.70
CA GLU A 60 -9.74 15.73 -8.86
C GLU A 60 -8.34 15.39 -9.41
N PRO A 61 -7.27 16.09 -8.99
CA PRO A 61 -5.91 15.71 -9.33
C PRO A 61 -5.62 14.25 -8.95
N PRO A 62 -5.11 13.41 -9.88
CA PRO A 62 -4.87 12.00 -9.62
C PRO A 62 -3.99 11.76 -8.41
N GLU A 63 -4.47 10.93 -7.49
CA GLU A 63 -3.73 10.50 -6.31
C GLU A 63 -4.21 9.11 -5.89
N SER A 64 -3.28 8.29 -5.42
CA SER A 64 -3.58 7.03 -4.77
C SER A 64 -2.88 7.00 -3.43
N ALA A 65 -3.60 6.65 -2.38
CA ALA A 65 -3.04 6.53 -1.04
C ALA A 65 -3.39 5.17 -0.45
N ALA A 66 -2.42 4.50 0.17
CA ALA A 66 -2.65 3.26 0.88
C ALA A 66 -2.20 3.34 2.33
N PHE A 67 -2.97 2.74 3.24
CA PHE A 67 -2.54 2.55 4.61
C PHE A 67 -1.83 1.20 4.73
N LEU A 68 -0.56 1.21 5.12
CA LEU A 68 0.28 0.02 5.21
C LEU A 68 0.65 -0.22 6.67
N ASP A 69 0.54 -1.47 7.11
CA ASP A 69 1.25 -1.98 8.27
C ASP A 69 2.41 -2.86 7.77
N VAL A 70 3.63 -2.59 8.20
CA VAL A 70 4.85 -3.27 7.76
C VAL A 70 5.69 -3.67 8.98
N TRP A 71 6.12 -4.92 8.99
CA TRP A 71 6.97 -5.52 10.01
C TRP A 71 8.18 -6.20 9.38
N GLU A 72 9.24 -6.32 10.17
CA GLU A 72 10.37 -7.20 9.86
C GLU A 72 10.37 -8.38 10.83
N ARG A 73 10.47 -9.59 10.25
CA ARG A 73 10.49 -10.87 10.96
C ARG A 73 11.77 -11.61 10.58
N LYS A 74 12.81 -11.50 11.42
CA LYS A 74 14.05 -12.26 11.27
C LYS A 74 14.02 -13.54 12.11
N PRO A 75 14.58 -14.66 11.64
CA PRO A 75 14.67 -15.89 12.43
C PRO A 75 15.43 -15.66 13.74
N GLY A 76 14.82 -16.01 14.86
CA GLY A 76 15.44 -15.91 16.19
C GLY A 76 15.46 -14.50 16.80
N GLU A 77 14.90 -13.50 16.13
CA GLU A 77 14.77 -12.14 16.65
C GLU A 77 13.29 -11.79 16.92
N PRO A 78 13.01 -10.84 17.83
CA PRO A 78 11.68 -10.27 17.98
C PRO A 78 11.20 -9.60 16.69
N VAL A 79 9.90 -9.68 16.40
CA VAL A 79 9.28 -8.93 15.30
C VAL A 79 9.39 -7.43 15.59
N SER A 80 9.89 -6.67 14.62
CA SER A 80 9.96 -5.21 14.70
C SER A 80 8.94 -4.57 13.77
N GLU A 81 8.26 -3.53 14.23
CA GLU A 81 7.44 -2.68 13.37
C GLU A 81 8.36 -1.73 12.59
N VAL A 82 8.25 -1.75 11.26
CA VAL A 82 9.08 -0.94 10.35
C VAL A 82 8.32 0.30 9.91
N PHE A 83 7.03 0.16 9.62
CA PHE A 83 6.18 1.27 9.20
C PHE A 83 4.72 0.98 9.49
N ARG A 84 4.00 2.01 9.96
CA ARG A 84 2.54 2.01 10.03
C ARG A 84 2.05 3.39 9.65
N GLY A 85 1.35 3.51 8.52
CA GLY A 85 0.86 4.81 8.09
C GLY A 85 0.29 4.87 6.68
N TRP A 86 -0.19 6.06 6.34
CA TRP A 86 -0.63 6.40 5.00
C TRP A 86 0.56 6.74 4.12
N MET A 87 0.61 6.13 2.94
CA MET A 87 1.60 6.43 1.92
C MET A 87 0.91 6.89 0.64
N PHE A 88 1.47 7.93 0.01
CA PHE A 88 0.90 8.59 -1.18
C PHE A 88 1.72 8.24 -2.41
N ALA A 89 1.06 7.81 -3.48
CA ALA A 89 1.70 7.40 -4.71
C ALA A 89 2.47 8.53 -5.38
N SER A 90 1.93 9.76 -5.34
CA SER A 90 2.60 10.92 -5.93
C SER A 90 3.82 11.38 -5.13
N SER A 91 3.81 11.15 -3.81
CA SER A 91 4.79 11.72 -2.87
C SER A 91 5.12 10.75 -1.72
N PRO A 92 5.74 9.58 -1.98
CA PRO A 92 6.05 8.60 -0.94
C PRO A 92 6.98 9.17 0.15
N ALA A 93 7.86 10.10 -0.21
CA ALA A 93 8.81 10.73 0.71
C ALA A 93 8.16 11.48 1.88
N VAL A 94 6.88 11.86 1.78
CA VAL A 94 6.14 12.54 2.86
C VAL A 94 5.82 11.57 4.00
N SER A 95 5.71 10.27 3.71
CA SER A 95 5.51 9.22 4.71
C SER A 95 6.20 7.94 4.23
N ALA A 96 7.52 7.98 4.28
CA ALA A 96 8.37 6.92 3.79
C ALA A 96 8.54 5.81 4.83
N MET A 97 8.69 4.57 4.34
CA MET A 97 9.14 3.46 5.15
C MET A 97 10.67 3.51 5.29
N GLU A 98 11.17 3.76 6.49
CA GLU A 98 12.61 3.81 6.74
C GLU A 98 13.15 2.42 7.12
N HIS A 99 13.72 1.72 6.14
CA HIS A 99 14.41 0.45 6.36
C HIS A 99 15.82 0.48 5.74
N PRO A 100 16.86 -0.06 6.42
CA PRO A 100 18.24 -0.01 5.93
C PRO A 100 18.47 -0.79 4.63
N VAL A 101 17.75 -1.90 4.44
CA VAL A 101 17.95 -2.82 3.29
C VAL A 101 16.85 -2.71 2.24
N TYR A 102 15.64 -2.31 2.63
CA TYR A 102 14.47 -2.39 1.78
C TYR A 102 13.82 -1.03 1.64
N ASP A 103 13.09 -0.85 0.56
CA ASP A 103 12.16 0.25 0.38
C ASP A 103 10.88 -0.30 -0.24
N LEU A 104 9.73 0.22 0.18
CA LEU A 104 8.41 -0.23 -0.22
C LEU A 104 7.54 1.01 -0.39
N TRP A 105 6.97 1.19 -1.59
CA TRP A 105 6.08 2.30 -1.83
C TRP A 105 4.87 2.01 -2.72
N VAL A 106 3.83 2.81 -2.52
CA VAL A 106 2.58 2.75 -3.30
C VAL A 106 2.79 3.36 -4.67
N LEU A 107 2.28 2.70 -5.72
CA LEU A 107 2.23 3.25 -7.07
C LEU A 107 0.81 3.64 -7.49
N SER A 108 -0.18 2.80 -7.16
CA SER A 108 -1.58 3.07 -7.47
C SER A 108 -2.52 2.16 -6.67
N CYS A 109 -3.79 2.55 -6.63
CA CYS A 109 -4.88 1.71 -6.19
C CYS A 109 -5.71 1.27 -7.40
N LYS A 110 -6.26 0.05 -7.38
CA LYS A 110 -7.14 -0.44 -8.44
C LYS A 110 -8.19 -1.42 -7.91
N ASP A 111 -9.22 -1.67 -8.71
CA ASP A 111 -10.24 -2.63 -8.35
C ASP A 111 -9.63 -4.02 -8.16
N ALA A 112 -10.17 -4.77 -7.19
CA ALA A 112 -9.78 -6.15 -7.04
C ALA A 112 -10.31 -6.94 -8.24
N THR A 113 -9.43 -7.27 -9.19
CA THR A 113 -9.70 -8.36 -10.11
C THR A 113 -9.78 -9.63 -9.28
N SER A 114 -10.88 -10.36 -9.40
CA SER A 114 -11.10 -11.67 -8.79
C SER A 114 -10.16 -12.70 -9.40
N GLU A 115 -8.87 -12.59 -9.13
CA GLU A 115 -7.86 -13.63 -9.38
C GLU A 115 -6.73 -13.40 -8.37
N ALA A 116 -7.01 -13.64 -7.09
CA ALA A 116 -5.97 -13.68 -6.08
C ALA A 116 -5.06 -14.88 -6.38
N PRO A 117 -3.72 -14.72 -6.50
CA PRO A 117 -2.86 -15.89 -6.54
C PRO A 117 -2.89 -16.50 -5.14
N ALA A 118 -3.63 -17.60 -4.99
CA ALA A 118 -3.52 -18.49 -3.85
C ALA A 118 -2.06 -18.94 -3.76
N ALA A 119 -1.34 -18.47 -2.75
CA ALA A 119 -0.05 -19.06 -2.43
C ALA A 119 -0.29 -20.54 -2.07
N PRO A 120 0.46 -21.51 -2.63
CA PRO A 120 0.37 -22.88 -2.19
C PRO A 120 0.92 -22.96 -0.76
N ALA A 121 0.09 -23.48 0.15
CA ALA A 121 0.57 -24.02 1.41
C ALA A 121 1.24 -25.36 1.09
N GLU A 122 2.51 -25.51 1.44
CA GLU A 122 3.20 -26.80 1.53
C GLU A 122 3.67 -27.01 2.97
#